data_AF-A0A954J737-F1
#
_entry.id   AF-A0A954J737-F1
#
_cell.length_a   1.000
_cell.length_b   1.000
_cell.length_c   1.000
_cell.angle_alpha   90.00
_cell.angle_beta   90.00
_cell.angle_gamma   90.00
#
_symmetry.space_group_name_H-M   'P 1'
#
loop_
_entity.id
_entity.type
_entity.pdbx_description
1 polymer ?
#
loop_
_entity_poly.entity_id
_entity_poly.type
_entity_poly.pdbx_seq_one_letter_code
_entity_poly.pdbx_strand_id
1 'polypeptide(L)'
;MQSFKPAVALMLLAMFVGMLAIETPVQAQLTPEHRRDLSNLRRELTKASSLIRRKDFEEAQKLLEETEGTLKEIASAAGVTDQDPAIAGLQKAIDTQKQQLQRQMNPGDASKPNQGISFSKEIAPILASKCVSCHDDDARGGLRLDTFAGLRQGGTSGPLLVPGSAQRSLLALRLVAPGQQRMPRGPQPLPPAEINKIAEWINQGARYDHDDETTLLADLGKPTMKKPEIKIAKPEGTETVSFKQDIAPLFVTFCIGCHGGNNPDSGFSLETIESMLIGGDSGVVLIPGKLEESRLFRLTGGLENPRMPQGQARITRKNYEDLRTWILEGIKIDVDDPKMRIRDLVPTDEEVLAKRLREMPEPEFQKFRQDKAEAHWRRTLASAKPITVSTDKFLIMGNVDSSRMGEVATWADAGLKDLQSRFGLKDLPSWRGRLAIYVFKDRYDYDEFNRSIENRQPADTLFGHARVTDNFNDAYVALLDTGDVSTATKPALRWTLFKSLNSAYWQTNARARPLWLLEGAGWALADPALRSDEFEKSMQGSASGVLAGLRRPEDLFQNGTFAPDATEHVGYVTTRFLLNSGSAEQFRRFARLVIDGRNVNEACREVYNATSADLAQALRRAL
;
A
#
# COMPACT_ATOMS: atom_id res chain seq x y z
N MET A 1 6.66 20.55 71.93
CA MET A 1 5.61 19.57 72.29
C MET A 1 5.88 18.33 71.46
N GLN A 2 6.78 17.41 71.84
CA GLN A 2 6.81 16.61 73.08
C GLN A 2 5.50 15.89 73.37
N SER A 3 5.53 14.57 73.23
CA SER A 3 4.84 13.57 74.06
C SER A 3 5.49 12.21 73.72
N PHE A 4 6.45 11.63 74.48
CA PHE A 4 6.28 10.86 75.73
C PHE A 4 5.18 9.78 75.60
N LYS A 5 5.33 8.49 75.96
CA LYS A 5 6.32 7.71 76.74
C LYS A 5 5.96 6.17 76.66
N PRO A 6 6.60 5.23 77.41
CA PRO A 6 6.98 3.87 76.96
C PRO A 6 6.43 2.70 77.84
N ALA A 7 6.89 1.46 77.63
CA ALA A 7 7.16 0.36 78.61
C ALA A 7 7.33 -0.96 77.82
N VAL A 8 8.48 -1.65 77.75
CA VAL A 8 9.19 -2.47 78.75
C VAL A 8 8.34 -3.58 79.37
N ALA A 9 8.69 -4.84 79.06
CA ALA A 9 8.56 -5.97 79.99
C ALA A 9 9.55 -7.10 79.60
N LEU A 10 10.43 -7.45 80.56
CA LEU A 10 10.93 -8.77 81.01
C LEU A 10 11.46 -9.81 79.97
N MET A 11 12.50 -10.62 80.20
CA MET A 11 13.09 -11.17 81.43
C MET A 11 14.47 -11.83 81.11
N LEU A 12 15.40 -11.68 82.06
CA LEU A 12 16.57 -12.50 82.50
C LEU A 12 16.60 -13.99 82.07
N LEU A 13 17.69 -14.79 82.06
CA LEU A 13 19.14 -14.76 82.33
C LEU A 13 19.56 -16.25 82.14
N ALA A 14 20.68 -16.63 81.50
CA ALA A 14 21.86 -17.15 82.21
C ALA A 14 22.95 -17.60 81.22
N MET A 15 24.15 -17.06 81.44
CA MET A 15 25.42 -17.46 80.82
C MET A 15 26.09 -18.54 81.68
N PHE A 16 26.64 -19.57 81.04
CA PHE A 16 27.78 -20.31 81.57
C PHE A 16 28.82 -20.50 80.47
N VAL A 17 30.07 -20.21 80.82
CA VAL A 17 31.25 -20.14 79.97
C VAL A 17 31.82 -21.55 79.74
N GLY A 18 32.08 -21.88 78.49
CA GLY A 18 32.93 -23.00 78.06
C GLY A 18 33.88 -22.53 76.97
N MET A 19 35.17 -22.46 77.29
CA MET A 19 36.27 -22.11 76.37
C MET A 19 36.41 -23.20 75.30
N LEU A 20 36.13 -22.85 74.04
CA LEU A 20 36.51 -23.59 72.84
C LEU A 20 37.36 -22.65 71.99
N ALA A 21 38.59 -23.06 71.68
CA ALA A 21 39.46 -22.36 70.74
C ALA A 21 38.80 -22.40 69.35
N ILE A 22 38.29 -21.24 68.90
CA ILE A 22 37.80 -21.06 67.55
C ILE A 22 39.01 -20.71 66.70
N GLU A 23 39.47 -21.65 65.88
CA GLU A 23 40.27 -21.33 64.70
C GLU A 23 39.41 -20.43 63.80
N THR A 24 39.79 -19.16 63.66
CA THR A 24 39.12 -18.26 62.71
C THR A 24 39.44 -18.71 61.28
N PRO A 25 38.44 -18.95 60.41
CA PRO A 25 38.71 -19.27 59.02
C PRO A 25 39.31 -18.04 58.33
N VAL A 26 40.47 -18.22 57.68
CA VAL A 26 41.09 -17.20 56.83
C VAL A 26 40.08 -16.81 55.75
N GLN A 27 39.72 -15.52 55.71
CA GLN A 27 38.75 -15.00 54.75
C GLN A 27 39.37 -15.02 53.35
N ALA A 28 38.76 -15.75 52.42
CA ALA A 28 39.18 -15.81 51.02
C ALA A 28 39.11 -14.42 50.36
N GLN A 29 40.27 -13.80 50.12
CA GLN A 29 40.37 -12.52 49.43
C GLN A 29 41.75 -12.35 48.77
N LEU A 30 41.78 -11.81 47.55
CA LEU A 30 43.02 -11.50 46.84
C LEU A 30 43.83 -10.42 47.58
N THR A 31 45.02 -10.79 48.06
CA THR A 31 45.99 -9.90 48.70
C THR A 31 46.63 -8.95 47.67
N PRO A 32 47.29 -7.87 48.09
CA PRO A 32 48.05 -7.00 47.18
C PRO A 32 49.14 -7.75 46.40
N GLU A 33 49.73 -8.79 46.98
CA GLU A 33 50.71 -9.67 46.35
C GLU A 33 50.07 -10.49 45.23
N HIS A 34 48.94 -11.16 45.50
CA HIS A 34 48.18 -11.90 44.49
C HIS A 34 47.77 -11.00 43.30
N ARG A 35 47.37 -9.75 43.55
CA ARG A 35 47.04 -8.80 42.46
C ARG A 35 48.24 -8.39 41.63
N ARG A 36 49.43 -8.31 42.23
CA ARG A 36 50.68 -8.05 41.53
C ARG A 36 51.06 -9.24 40.64
N ASP A 37 50.86 -10.46 41.12
CA ASP A 37 51.14 -11.67 40.37
C ASP A 37 50.18 -11.87 39.20
N LEU A 38 48.89 -11.59 39.40
CA LEU A 38 47.90 -11.56 38.32
C LEU A 38 48.23 -10.51 37.24
N SER A 39 48.77 -9.35 37.64
CA SER A 39 49.25 -8.34 36.69
C SER A 39 50.48 -8.80 35.90
N ASN A 40 51.40 -9.50 36.55
CA ASN A 40 52.56 -10.11 35.90
C ASN A 40 52.14 -11.19 34.91
N LEU A 41 51.22 -12.09 35.29
CA LEU A 41 50.67 -13.12 34.39
C LEU A 41 49.99 -12.49 33.18
N ARG A 42 49.26 -11.39 33.35
CA ARG A 42 48.64 -10.68 32.23
C ARG A 42 49.68 -10.15 31.24
N ARG A 43 50.85 -9.72 31.71
CA ARG A 43 51.96 -9.28 30.85
C ARG A 43 52.62 -10.47 30.15
N GLU A 44 52.85 -11.58 30.83
CA GLU A 44 53.39 -12.81 30.22
C GLU A 44 52.45 -13.37 29.15
N LEU A 45 51.13 -13.35 29.39
CA LEU A 45 50.12 -13.78 28.42
C LEU A 45 50.16 -12.99 27.11
N THR A 46 50.61 -11.73 27.11
CA THR A 46 50.77 -10.96 25.86
C THR A 46 51.84 -11.55 24.94
N LYS A 47 52.86 -12.23 25.50
CA LYS A 47 53.93 -12.88 24.72
C LYS A 47 53.40 -14.09 23.95
N ALA A 48 52.42 -14.81 24.50
CA ALA A 48 51.76 -15.93 23.81
C ALA A 48 51.19 -15.51 22.45
N SER A 49 50.53 -14.33 22.38
CA SER A 49 50.01 -13.79 21.12
C SER A 49 51.10 -13.51 20.07
N SER A 50 52.30 -13.13 20.52
CA SER A 50 53.46 -12.89 19.65
C SER A 50 54.06 -14.20 19.14
N LEU A 51 54.17 -15.22 20.00
CA LEU A 51 54.69 -16.54 19.65
C LEU A 51 53.76 -17.24 18.63
N ILE A 52 52.44 -17.17 18.85
CA ILE A 52 51.44 -17.69 17.90
C ILE A 52 51.59 -17.03 16.52
N ARG A 53 51.76 -15.70 16.46
CA ARG A 53 51.97 -14.98 15.19
C ARG A 53 53.27 -15.36 14.47
N ARG A 54 54.32 -15.70 15.22
CA ARG A 54 55.61 -16.15 14.67
C ARG A 54 55.62 -17.63 14.30
N LYS A 55 54.53 -18.35 14.56
CA LYS A 55 54.35 -19.79 14.35
C LYS A 55 55.21 -20.67 15.27
N ASP A 56 55.68 -20.12 16.38
CA ASP A 56 56.39 -20.86 17.43
C ASP A 56 55.36 -21.54 18.35
N PHE A 57 54.65 -22.53 17.81
CA PHE A 57 53.45 -23.10 18.44
C PHE A 57 53.74 -23.91 19.71
N GLU A 58 54.87 -24.63 19.74
CA GLU A 58 55.29 -25.44 20.89
C GLU A 58 55.60 -24.55 22.10
N GLU A 59 56.34 -23.46 21.88
CA GLU A 59 56.67 -22.48 22.93
C GLU A 59 55.42 -21.69 23.36
N ALA A 60 54.52 -21.38 22.43
CA ALA A 60 53.24 -20.75 22.75
C ALA A 60 52.34 -21.67 23.60
N GLN A 61 52.30 -22.97 23.29
CA GLN A 61 51.52 -23.95 24.04
C GLN A 61 52.03 -24.06 25.47
N LYS A 62 53.35 -24.24 25.62
CA LYS A 62 54.01 -24.36 26.92
C LYS A 62 53.76 -23.13 27.80
N LEU A 63 53.94 -21.92 27.25
CA LEU A 63 53.69 -20.68 27.97
C LEU A 63 52.23 -20.55 28.44
N LEU A 64 51.26 -20.97 27.62
CA LEU A 64 49.84 -20.92 27.98
C LEU A 64 49.48 -21.94 29.07
N GLU A 65 50.08 -23.13 29.05
CA GLU A 65 49.90 -24.15 30.10
C GLU A 65 50.53 -23.70 31.42
N GLU A 66 51.75 -23.15 31.40
CA GLU A 66 52.41 -22.59 32.58
C GLU A 66 51.61 -21.42 33.17
N THR A 67 51.14 -20.49 32.33
CA THR A 67 50.31 -19.34 32.77
C THR A 67 49.00 -19.80 33.41
N GLU A 68 48.36 -20.84 32.87
CA GLU A 68 47.13 -21.40 33.44
C GLU A 68 47.40 -22.12 34.78
N GLY A 69 48.52 -22.84 34.88
CA GLY A 69 48.95 -23.48 36.12
C GLY A 69 49.17 -22.46 37.23
N THR A 70 49.95 -21.40 36.96
CA THR A 70 50.20 -20.34 37.95
C THR A 70 48.92 -19.58 38.33
N LEU A 71 47.99 -19.39 37.40
CA LEU A 71 46.69 -18.77 37.71
C LEU A 71 45.89 -19.60 38.72
N LYS A 72 45.87 -20.93 38.56
CA LYS A 72 45.19 -21.87 39.49
C LYS A 72 45.88 -21.92 40.85
N GLU A 73 47.21 -21.86 40.88
CA GLU A 73 47.97 -21.77 42.13
C GLU A 73 47.65 -20.49 42.91
N ILE A 74 47.59 -19.34 42.23
CA ILE A 74 47.20 -18.06 42.86
C ILE A 74 45.75 -18.11 43.36
N ALA A 75 44.83 -18.68 42.58
CA ALA A 75 43.44 -18.83 42.99
C ALA A 75 43.32 -19.71 44.26
N SER A 76 44.04 -20.83 44.29
CA SER A 76 44.08 -21.75 45.42
C SER A 76 44.73 -21.13 46.66
N ALA A 77 45.86 -20.44 46.51
CA ALA A 77 46.56 -19.75 47.60
C ALA A 77 45.74 -18.58 48.18
N ALA A 78 44.92 -17.92 47.36
CA ALA A 78 44.01 -16.87 47.79
C ALA A 78 42.68 -17.39 48.36
N GLY A 79 42.41 -18.70 48.29
CA GLY A 79 41.15 -19.30 48.68
C GLY A 79 39.95 -18.85 47.84
N VAL A 80 40.18 -18.25 46.66
CA VAL A 80 39.12 -17.73 45.78
C VAL A 80 38.76 -18.75 44.71
N THR A 81 37.49 -18.75 44.29
CA THR A 81 37.00 -19.66 43.24
C THR A 81 37.28 -19.11 41.85
N ASP A 82 37.20 -19.98 40.85
CA ASP A 82 37.33 -19.63 39.43
C ASP A 82 36.27 -18.60 38.94
N GLN A 83 35.27 -18.30 39.76
CA GLN A 83 34.25 -17.28 39.48
C GLN A 83 34.63 -15.88 39.97
N ASP A 84 35.76 -15.70 40.67
CA ASP A 84 36.25 -14.36 41.01
C ASP A 84 36.52 -13.57 39.71
N PRO A 85 36.01 -12.33 39.56
CA PRO A 85 36.13 -11.56 38.32
C PRO A 85 37.58 -11.38 37.83
N ALA A 86 38.56 -11.32 38.72
CA ALA A 86 39.96 -11.17 38.35
C ALA A 86 40.56 -12.49 37.81
N ILE A 87 40.18 -13.62 38.39
CA ILE A 87 40.58 -14.96 37.95
C ILE A 87 39.85 -15.34 36.66
N ALA A 88 38.53 -15.20 36.62
CA ALA A 88 37.68 -15.50 35.47
C ALA A 88 38.07 -14.69 34.23
N GLY A 89 38.43 -13.42 34.41
CA GLY A 89 38.89 -12.55 33.32
C GLY A 89 40.20 -13.02 32.68
N LEU A 90 41.15 -13.49 33.50
CA LEU A 90 42.43 -14.04 33.04
C LEU A 90 42.27 -15.43 32.43
N GLN A 91 41.47 -16.30 33.05
CA GLN A 91 41.16 -17.64 32.52
C GLN A 91 40.54 -17.53 31.11
N LYS A 92 39.54 -16.66 30.94
CA LYS A 92 38.93 -16.41 29.63
C LYS A 92 39.93 -15.91 28.58
N ALA A 93 40.91 -15.11 29.00
CA ALA A 93 41.96 -14.64 28.10
C ALA A 93 42.92 -15.76 27.68
N ILE A 94 43.27 -16.67 28.61
CA ILE A 94 44.06 -17.88 28.34
C ILE A 94 43.30 -18.80 27.37
N ASP A 95 42.03 -19.08 27.64
CA ASP A 95 41.18 -19.94 26.80
C ASP A 95 41.08 -19.41 25.36
N THR A 96 40.97 -18.09 25.21
CA THR A 96 40.93 -17.44 23.89
C THR A 96 42.24 -17.64 23.13
N GLN A 97 43.39 -17.49 23.80
CA GLN A 97 44.71 -17.72 23.17
C GLN A 97 44.92 -19.21 22.85
N LYS A 98 44.48 -20.13 23.70
CA LYS A 98 44.51 -21.58 23.43
C LYS A 98 43.66 -21.95 22.21
N GLN A 99 42.46 -21.38 22.09
CA GLN A 99 41.61 -21.59 20.93
C GLN A 99 42.24 -21.03 19.65
N GLN A 100 42.91 -19.87 19.73
CA GLN A 100 43.62 -19.28 18.59
C GLN A 100 44.81 -20.15 18.17
N LEU A 101 45.60 -20.64 19.13
CA LEU A 101 46.71 -21.56 18.89
C LEU A 101 46.21 -22.85 18.23
N GLN A 102 45.15 -23.46 18.76
CA GLN A 102 44.57 -24.69 18.22
C GLN A 102 44.06 -24.53 16.77
N ARG A 103 43.47 -23.37 16.44
CA ARG A 103 43.06 -23.04 15.06
C ARG A 103 44.24 -22.88 14.10
N GLN A 104 45.39 -22.40 14.58
CA GLN A 104 46.58 -22.26 13.73
C GLN A 104 47.38 -23.56 13.60
N MET A 105 47.35 -24.43 14.61
CA MET A 105 47.95 -25.76 14.58
C MET A 105 47.15 -26.73 13.71
N ASN A 106 45.81 -26.63 13.73
CA ASN A 106 44.90 -27.47 12.95
C ASN A 106 44.00 -26.63 12.03
N PRO A 107 44.52 -26.09 10.92
CA PRO A 107 43.73 -25.32 9.97
C PRO A 107 42.63 -26.13 9.25
N GLY A 108 42.63 -27.46 9.38
CA GLY A 108 41.66 -28.37 8.78
C GLY A 108 40.40 -28.68 9.61
N ASP A 109 40.24 -28.13 10.82
CA ASP A 109 39.09 -28.41 11.70
C ASP A 109 38.05 -27.26 11.71
N ALA A 110 37.91 -26.55 10.58
CA ALA A 110 36.91 -25.50 10.38
C ALA A 110 35.49 -26.03 10.06
N SER A 111 35.19 -27.29 10.40
CA SER A 111 33.91 -27.95 10.07
C SER A 111 33.29 -28.73 11.24
N LYS A 112 33.35 -28.19 12.46
CA LYS A 112 32.39 -28.52 13.52
C LYS A 112 31.53 -27.29 13.85
N PRO A 113 30.19 -27.40 13.82
CA PRO A 113 29.32 -26.27 14.10
C PRO A 113 29.34 -25.95 15.59
N ASN A 114 29.74 -24.72 15.93
CA ASN A 114 29.34 -24.11 17.20
C ASN A 114 28.58 -22.81 16.89
N GLN A 115 27.25 -22.93 16.95
CA GLN A 115 26.22 -21.91 17.24
C GLN A 115 26.58 -20.43 16.96
N GLY A 116 26.78 -20.08 15.69
CA GLY A 116 26.68 -18.68 15.24
C GLY A 116 25.26 -18.34 14.80
N ILE A 117 24.90 -17.06 14.79
CA ILE A 117 23.58 -16.60 14.32
C ILE A 117 23.47 -16.87 12.82
N SER A 118 22.45 -17.63 12.44
CA SER A 118 22.17 -17.95 11.04
C SER A 118 21.59 -16.75 10.31
N PHE A 119 22.19 -16.32 9.21
CA PHE A 119 21.65 -15.20 8.45
C PHE A 119 20.31 -15.58 7.83
N SER A 120 20.26 -16.68 7.07
CA SER A 120 19.07 -17.14 6.35
C SER A 120 17.89 -17.47 7.27
N LYS A 121 18.13 -18.02 8.47
CA LYS A 121 17.07 -18.42 9.39
C LYS A 121 16.67 -17.37 10.40
N GLU A 122 17.59 -16.49 10.81
CA GLU A 122 17.35 -15.60 11.94
C GLU A 122 17.44 -14.11 11.61
N ILE A 123 18.27 -13.70 10.65
CA ILE A 123 18.44 -12.29 10.27
C ILE A 123 17.55 -11.92 9.08
N ALA A 124 17.52 -12.76 8.05
CA ALA A 124 16.76 -12.53 6.83
C ALA A 124 15.26 -12.30 7.09
N PRO A 125 14.56 -13.05 7.97
CA PRO A 125 13.14 -12.79 8.27
C PRO A 125 12.89 -11.41 8.89
N ILE A 126 13.81 -10.93 9.74
CA ILE A 126 13.70 -9.60 10.37
C ILE A 126 13.80 -8.51 9.30
N LEU A 127 14.81 -8.61 8.43
CA LEU A 127 15.03 -7.64 7.36
C LEU A 127 13.92 -7.68 6.31
N ALA A 128 13.47 -8.88 5.91
CA ALA A 128 12.37 -9.07 4.99
C ALA A 128 11.07 -8.43 5.50
N SER A 129 10.74 -8.64 6.79
CA SER A 129 9.51 -8.11 7.38
C SER A 129 9.55 -6.59 7.62
N LYS A 130 10.70 -6.03 8.04
CA LYS A 130 10.78 -4.67 8.58
C LYS A 130 11.45 -3.66 7.65
N CYS A 131 12.19 -4.11 6.64
CA CYS A 131 13.06 -3.24 5.85
C CYS A 131 12.77 -3.28 4.35
N VAL A 132 12.47 -4.46 3.79
CA VAL A 132 12.36 -4.65 2.33
C VAL A 132 11.29 -3.78 1.68
N SER A 133 10.16 -3.54 2.34
CA SER A 133 9.05 -2.73 1.76
C SER A 133 9.42 -1.28 1.39
N CYS A 134 10.57 -0.77 1.82
CA CYS A 134 11.10 0.55 1.46
C CYS A 134 12.51 0.50 0.84
N HIS A 135 13.13 -0.69 0.82
CA HIS A 135 14.53 -0.92 0.45
C HIS A 135 14.62 -2.14 -0.50
N ASP A 136 13.71 -2.21 -1.46
CA ASP A 136 13.65 -3.19 -2.55
C ASP A 136 14.18 -2.59 -3.87
N ASP A 137 13.78 -3.12 -5.03
CA ASP A 137 14.17 -2.61 -6.36
C ASP A 137 13.97 -1.08 -6.55
N ASP A 138 13.01 -0.44 -5.87
CA ASP A 138 12.83 1.03 -5.86
C ASP A 138 13.42 1.66 -4.58
N ALA A 139 14.69 1.33 -4.32
CA ALA A 139 15.36 1.58 -3.05
C ALA A 139 15.49 3.06 -2.67
N ARG A 140 14.89 3.46 -1.54
CA ARG A 140 15.18 4.76 -0.91
C ARG A 140 16.63 4.84 -0.49
N GLY A 141 17.33 5.88 -0.96
CA GLY A 141 18.75 6.08 -0.68
C GLY A 141 19.68 5.13 -1.43
N GLY A 142 19.18 4.42 -2.46
CA GLY A 142 19.95 3.46 -3.26
C GLY A 142 20.43 2.24 -2.46
N LEU A 143 19.77 1.93 -1.35
CA LEU A 143 20.09 0.80 -0.48
C LEU A 143 19.13 -0.37 -0.71
N ARG A 144 19.65 -1.48 -1.22
CA ARG A 144 18.92 -2.75 -1.40
C ARG A 144 19.08 -3.66 -0.19
N LEU A 145 17.97 -4.07 0.40
CA LEU A 145 17.91 -4.98 1.56
C LEU A 145 17.11 -6.26 1.28
N ASP A 146 16.70 -6.48 0.04
CA ASP A 146 15.93 -7.63 -0.42
C ASP A 146 16.80 -8.83 -0.85
N THR A 147 18.12 -8.66 -0.95
CA THR A 147 19.09 -9.74 -1.21
C THR A 147 20.35 -9.54 -0.37
N PHE A 148 21.10 -10.61 -0.07
CA PHE A 148 22.37 -10.48 0.65
C PHE A 148 23.41 -9.70 -0.16
N ALA A 149 23.41 -9.87 -1.48
CA ALA A 149 24.23 -9.10 -2.40
C ALA A 149 23.99 -7.58 -2.26
N GLY A 150 22.72 -7.17 -2.13
CA GLY A 150 22.33 -5.78 -1.87
C GLY A 150 22.86 -5.25 -0.54
N LEU A 151 22.76 -6.04 0.54
CA LEU A 151 23.31 -5.68 1.85
C LEU A 151 24.83 -5.46 1.78
N ARG A 152 25.54 -6.31 1.03
CA ARG A 152 27.00 -6.22 0.86
C ARG A 152 27.41 -5.02 0.02
N GLN A 153 26.62 -4.68 -1.00
CA GLN A 153 26.86 -3.51 -1.84
C GLN A 153 26.70 -2.20 -1.06
N GLY A 154 25.75 -2.14 -0.13
CA GLY A 154 25.43 -0.93 0.63
C GLY A 154 24.64 0.09 -0.21
N GLY A 155 24.52 1.32 0.29
CA GLY A 155 23.74 2.38 -0.35
C GLY A 155 24.57 3.63 -0.63
N THR A 156 23.89 4.73 -0.99
CA THR A 156 24.57 6.02 -1.27
C THR A 156 25.33 6.60 -0.07
N SER A 157 25.00 6.16 1.15
CA SER A 157 25.71 6.53 2.38
C SER A 157 26.97 5.69 2.66
N GLY A 158 27.35 4.78 1.75
CA GLY A 158 28.52 3.91 1.86
C GLY A 158 28.19 2.48 2.34
N PRO A 159 29.24 1.72 2.74
CA PRO A 159 29.10 0.33 3.15
C PRO A 159 28.11 0.16 4.31
N LEU A 160 27.14 -0.72 4.14
CA LEU A 160 26.13 -0.98 5.17
C LEU A 160 26.72 -1.78 6.34
N LEU A 161 27.61 -2.72 6.04
CA LEU A 161 28.16 -3.71 6.96
C LEU A 161 29.68 -3.56 7.06
N VAL A 162 30.19 -3.57 8.29
CA VAL A 162 31.61 -3.72 8.63
C VAL A 162 31.73 -5.02 9.42
N PRO A 163 32.07 -6.15 8.75
CA PRO A 163 32.21 -7.45 9.41
C PRO A 163 33.11 -7.38 10.63
N GLY A 164 32.63 -7.91 11.76
CA GLY A 164 33.34 -7.89 13.04
C GLY A 164 33.14 -6.64 13.88
N SER A 165 32.39 -5.62 13.40
CA SER A 165 32.13 -4.42 14.18
C SER A 165 30.74 -3.81 13.89
N ALA A 166 29.76 -4.16 14.73
CA ALA A 166 28.45 -3.54 14.72
C ALA A 166 28.52 -2.02 14.95
N GLN A 167 29.41 -1.55 15.83
CA GLN A 167 29.55 -0.13 16.17
C GLN A 167 30.03 0.72 14.98
N ARG A 168 30.65 0.08 13.97
CA ARG A 168 31.10 0.73 12.73
C ARG A 168 30.18 0.44 11.55
N SER A 169 29.18 -0.41 11.70
CA SER A 169 28.25 -0.79 10.65
C SER A 169 27.07 0.16 10.60
N LEU A 170 26.80 0.75 9.43
CA LEU A 170 25.66 1.67 9.26
C LEU A 170 24.34 1.00 9.60
N LEU A 171 24.17 -0.31 9.33
CA LEU A 171 22.96 -1.04 9.70
C LEU A 171 22.67 -0.90 11.21
N ALA A 172 23.61 -1.26 12.08
CA ALA A 172 23.42 -1.19 13.52
C ALA A 172 23.27 0.26 14.02
N LEU A 173 24.03 1.21 13.47
CA LEU A 173 23.94 2.62 13.84
C LEU A 173 22.56 3.22 13.51
N ARG A 174 21.96 2.85 12.37
CA ARG A 174 20.62 3.32 11.97
C ARG A 174 19.50 2.73 12.81
N LEU A 175 19.65 1.50 13.33
CA LEU A 175 18.66 0.87 14.21
C LEU A 175 18.50 1.59 15.55
N VAL A 176 19.59 2.20 16.06
CA VAL A 176 19.62 2.87 17.38
C VAL A 176 19.71 4.40 17.29
N ALA A 177 19.68 4.97 16.09
CA ALA A 177 19.79 6.42 15.90
C ALA A 177 18.62 7.18 16.57
N PRO A 178 18.83 8.42 17.03
CA PRO A 178 17.77 9.25 17.59
C PRO A 178 16.85 9.84 16.50
N GLY A 179 15.60 10.08 16.87
CA GLY A 179 14.64 10.86 16.07
C GLY A 179 14.36 10.28 14.68
N GLN A 180 14.26 11.15 13.67
CA GLN A 180 13.89 10.77 12.30
C GLN A 180 14.98 10.00 11.53
N GLN A 181 16.17 9.87 12.11
CA GLN A 181 17.29 9.12 11.52
C GLN A 181 17.24 7.63 11.88
N ARG A 182 16.37 7.23 12.82
CA ARG A 182 16.14 5.84 13.24
C ARG A 182 15.42 5.05 12.16
N MET A 183 15.87 3.81 11.96
CA MET A 183 15.19 2.81 11.13
C MET A 183 14.68 1.64 11.99
N PRO A 184 13.53 1.03 11.66
CA PRO A 184 12.57 1.44 10.62
C PRO A 184 11.89 2.78 10.96
N ARG A 185 11.48 3.53 9.92
CA ARG A 185 10.74 4.79 10.09
C ARG A 185 9.34 4.48 10.63
N GLY A 186 8.96 5.14 11.72
CA GLY A 186 7.65 4.97 12.33
C GLY A 186 7.71 5.06 13.85
N PRO A 187 6.54 5.04 14.51
CA PRO A 187 6.46 5.19 15.96
C PRO A 187 7.09 4.01 16.71
N GLN A 188 7.10 2.80 16.13
CA GLN A 188 7.64 1.62 16.78
C GLN A 188 9.10 1.34 16.37
N PRO A 189 10.04 1.27 17.32
CA PRO A 189 11.39 0.77 17.06
C PRO A 189 11.42 -0.75 16.89
N LEU A 190 12.52 -1.24 16.32
CA LEU A 190 12.80 -2.66 16.32
C LEU A 190 12.99 -3.13 17.77
N PRO A 191 12.47 -4.30 18.18
CA PRO A 191 12.66 -4.82 19.53
C PRO A 191 14.16 -4.95 19.88
N PRO A 192 14.58 -4.64 21.13
CA PRO A 192 15.99 -4.73 21.53
C PRO A 192 16.63 -6.09 21.28
N ALA A 193 15.86 -7.18 21.41
CA ALA A 193 16.33 -8.53 21.12
C ALA A 193 16.72 -8.73 19.64
N GLU A 194 15.96 -8.17 18.72
CA GLU A 194 16.24 -8.22 17.28
C GLU A 194 17.45 -7.33 16.92
N ILE A 195 17.55 -6.15 17.52
CA ILE A 195 18.72 -5.26 17.36
C ILE A 195 19.99 -5.96 17.85
N ASN A 196 19.95 -6.58 19.03
CA ASN A 196 21.09 -7.30 19.60
C ASN A 196 21.49 -8.49 18.72
N LYS A 197 20.50 -9.21 18.18
CA LYS A 197 20.75 -10.34 17.27
C LYS A 197 21.46 -9.88 15.98
N ILE A 198 21.00 -8.79 15.37
CA ILE A 198 21.67 -8.21 14.19
C ILE A 198 23.09 -7.75 14.53
N ALA A 199 23.27 -7.06 15.66
CA ALA A 199 24.59 -6.59 16.09
C ALA A 199 25.56 -7.75 16.36
N GLU A 200 25.10 -8.82 17.00
CA GLU A 200 25.90 -10.01 17.29
C GLU A 200 26.27 -10.74 16.00
N TRP A 201 25.34 -10.91 15.05
CA TRP A 201 25.64 -11.47 13.74
C TRP A 201 26.70 -10.67 12.98
N ILE A 202 26.63 -9.33 13.02
CA ILE A 202 27.67 -8.47 12.43
C ILE A 202 29.02 -8.71 13.12
N ASN A 203 29.04 -8.75 14.45
CA ASN A 203 30.27 -9.00 15.23
C ASN A 203 30.85 -10.40 14.98
N GLN A 204 30.03 -11.38 14.62
CA GLN A 204 30.45 -12.73 14.19
C GLN A 204 30.99 -12.77 12.74
N GLY A 205 31.05 -11.61 12.08
CA GLY A 205 31.61 -11.44 10.74
C GLY A 205 30.57 -11.28 9.64
N ALA A 206 29.31 -10.99 9.99
CA ALA A 206 28.22 -10.80 9.03
C ALA A 206 28.13 -11.94 7.99
N ARG A 207 28.25 -13.20 8.47
CA ARG A 207 28.37 -14.38 7.60
C ARG A 207 27.06 -14.67 6.89
N TYR A 208 27.17 -15.06 5.62
CA TYR A 208 26.07 -15.59 4.83
C TYR A 208 26.14 -17.12 4.81
N ASP A 209 25.01 -17.79 5.04
CA ASP A 209 24.92 -19.24 5.23
C ASP A 209 23.96 -19.93 4.24
N HIS A 210 23.80 -19.31 3.06
CA HIS A 210 23.05 -19.85 1.92
C HIS A 210 23.91 -19.75 0.65
N ASP A 211 23.59 -20.54 -0.37
CA ASP A 211 24.50 -20.77 -1.51
C ASP A 211 24.46 -19.66 -2.57
N ASP A 212 23.40 -18.84 -2.58
CA ASP A 212 23.18 -17.77 -3.55
C ASP A 212 22.78 -16.45 -2.88
N GLU A 213 23.72 -15.49 -2.89
CA GLU A 213 23.52 -14.17 -2.29
C GLU A 213 22.49 -13.28 -3.02
N THR A 214 22.08 -13.66 -4.23
CA THR A 214 21.06 -12.95 -5.02
C THR A 214 19.64 -13.45 -4.76
N THR A 215 19.49 -14.54 -4.01
CA THR A 215 18.18 -15.02 -3.55
C THR A 215 17.49 -13.96 -2.71
N LEU A 216 16.20 -13.73 -2.98
CA LEU A 216 15.40 -12.76 -2.23
C LEU A 216 15.29 -13.20 -0.77
N LEU A 217 15.48 -12.28 0.18
CA LEU A 217 15.38 -12.57 1.61
C LEU A 217 14.00 -13.10 2.01
N ALA A 218 12.95 -12.74 1.26
CA ALA A 218 11.59 -13.24 1.45
C ALA A 218 11.46 -14.75 1.14
N ASP A 219 12.41 -15.31 0.39
CA ASP A 219 12.45 -16.71 -0.02
C ASP A 219 13.43 -17.54 0.83
N LEU A 220 14.33 -16.89 1.57
CA LEU A 220 15.23 -17.54 2.52
C LEU A 220 14.47 -18.07 3.74
N GLY A 221 14.71 -19.32 4.10
CA GLY A 221 14.14 -19.94 5.30
C GLY A 221 12.70 -20.45 5.16
N LYS A 222 12.05 -20.24 4.01
CA LYS A 222 10.82 -20.95 3.66
C LYS A 222 11.21 -22.32 3.09
N PRO A 223 10.65 -23.45 3.58
CA PRO A 223 10.80 -24.70 2.85
C PRO A 223 10.23 -24.47 1.45
N THR A 224 11.08 -24.52 0.43
CA THR A 224 10.62 -24.60 -0.95
C THR A 224 9.88 -25.91 -1.09
N MET A 225 8.57 -25.89 -0.85
CA MET A 225 7.70 -26.94 -1.38
C MET A 225 7.96 -26.92 -2.89
N LYS A 226 8.61 -27.97 -3.41
CA LYS A 226 8.57 -28.24 -4.84
C LYS A 226 7.10 -28.18 -5.21
N LYS A 227 6.73 -27.18 -6.03
CA LYS A 227 5.36 -26.97 -6.47
C LYS A 227 4.81 -28.33 -6.90
N PRO A 228 3.89 -28.94 -6.14
CA PRO A 228 3.38 -30.25 -6.51
C PRO A 228 2.74 -30.11 -7.87
N GLU A 229 2.91 -31.12 -8.73
CA GLU A 229 2.27 -31.13 -10.04
C GLU A 229 0.75 -31.27 -9.80
N ILE A 230 0.03 -30.14 -9.90
CA ILE A 230 -1.39 -30.09 -9.56
C ILE A 230 -2.19 -30.65 -10.73
N LYS A 231 -2.86 -31.77 -10.50
CA LYS A 231 -3.84 -32.30 -11.45
C LYS A 231 -5.17 -31.59 -11.24
N ILE A 232 -5.54 -30.75 -12.19
CA ILE A 232 -6.79 -30.01 -12.17
C ILE A 232 -7.88 -30.89 -12.79
N ALA A 233 -8.89 -31.23 -11.99
CA ALA A 233 -10.02 -32.01 -12.46
C ALA A 233 -10.98 -31.09 -13.23
N LYS A 234 -11.26 -31.43 -14.48
CA LYS A 234 -12.27 -30.74 -15.30
C LYS A 234 -13.68 -31.31 -15.04
N PRO A 235 -14.75 -30.53 -15.22
CA PRO A 235 -16.11 -31.02 -15.14
C PRO A 235 -16.39 -32.10 -16.19
N GLU A 236 -17.16 -33.11 -15.81
CA GLU A 236 -17.59 -34.23 -16.65
C GLU A 236 -19.06 -34.08 -17.13
N GLY A 237 -19.76 -33.03 -16.67
CA GLY A 237 -21.13 -32.69 -17.05
C GLY A 237 -22.19 -33.27 -16.12
N THR A 238 -21.78 -33.95 -15.04
CA THR A 238 -22.67 -34.48 -13.99
C THR A 238 -22.67 -33.63 -12.72
N GLU A 239 -21.74 -32.67 -12.64
CA GLU A 239 -21.58 -31.77 -11.50
C GLU A 239 -22.75 -30.81 -11.37
N THR A 240 -23.14 -30.55 -10.13
CA THR A 240 -24.25 -29.64 -9.79
C THR A 240 -23.76 -28.28 -9.31
N VAL A 241 -22.46 -28.15 -8.97
CA VAL A 241 -21.85 -26.91 -8.51
C VAL A 241 -20.74 -26.47 -9.45
N SER A 242 -20.82 -25.21 -9.93
CA SER A 242 -19.80 -24.60 -10.78
C SER A 242 -18.76 -23.87 -9.93
N PHE A 243 -17.47 -24.13 -10.18
CA PHE A 243 -16.43 -23.36 -9.49
C PHE A 243 -16.53 -21.87 -9.83
N LYS A 244 -16.70 -21.52 -11.11
CA LYS A 244 -16.80 -20.14 -11.57
C LYS A 244 -18.04 -19.41 -11.05
N GLN A 245 -19.20 -20.07 -11.00
CA GLN A 245 -20.47 -19.41 -10.67
C GLN A 245 -20.82 -19.47 -9.19
N ASP A 246 -20.49 -20.55 -8.49
CA ASP A 246 -20.92 -20.77 -7.10
C ASP A 246 -19.77 -20.62 -6.09
N ILE A 247 -18.57 -21.07 -6.42
CA ILE A 247 -17.44 -21.12 -5.46
C ILE A 247 -16.53 -19.88 -5.52
N ALA A 248 -16.19 -19.41 -6.72
CA ALA A 248 -15.32 -18.24 -6.88
C ALA A 248 -15.90 -16.98 -6.20
N PRO A 249 -17.22 -16.67 -6.31
CA PRO A 249 -17.81 -15.52 -5.60
C PRO A 249 -17.69 -15.62 -4.08
N LEU A 250 -17.79 -16.84 -3.50
CA LEU A 250 -17.55 -17.08 -2.07
C LEU A 250 -16.12 -16.68 -1.70
N PHE A 251 -15.11 -17.11 -2.47
CA PHE A 251 -13.71 -16.78 -2.19
C PHE A 251 -13.41 -15.29 -2.34
N VAL A 252 -13.92 -14.65 -3.40
CA VAL A 252 -13.75 -13.22 -3.63
C VAL A 252 -14.36 -12.40 -2.49
N THR A 253 -15.56 -12.78 -2.04
CA THR A 253 -16.30 -12.03 -1.03
C THR A 253 -15.72 -12.21 0.38
N PHE A 254 -15.34 -13.43 0.76
CA PHE A 254 -15.07 -13.76 2.16
C PHE A 254 -13.61 -14.10 2.48
N CYS A 255 -12.80 -14.45 1.47
CA CYS A 255 -11.49 -15.07 1.72
C CYS A 255 -10.31 -14.27 1.16
N ILE A 256 -10.42 -13.73 -0.06
CA ILE A 256 -9.32 -13.04 -0.75
C ILE A 256 -8.83 -11.79 -0.01
N GLY A 257 -9.66 -11.17 0.83
CA GLY A 257 -9.24 -10.02 1.64
C GLY A 257 -8.00 -10.30 2.53
N CYS A 258 -7.85 -11.54 3.02
CA CYS A 258 -6.71 -11.98 3.83
C CYS A 258 -5.81 -12.98 3.10
N HIS A 259 -6.38 -13.80 2.21
CA HIS A 259 -5.68 -14.85 1.48
C HIS A 259 -5.27 -14.47 0.06
N GLY A 260 -5.29 -13.18 -0.30
CA GLY A 260 -4.86 -12.66 -1.60
C GLY A 260 -3.57 -11.84 -1.52
N GLY A 261 -3.09 -11.40 -2.68
CA GLY A 261 -1.92 -10.52 -2.80
C GLY A 261 -0.58 -11.20 -2.44
N ASN A 262 0.42 -10.38 -2.13
CA ASN A 262 1.81 -10.83 -2.01
C ASN A 262 2.17 -11.44 -0.64
N ASN A 263 1.31 -11.31 0.36
CA ASN A 263 1.55 -11.85 1.70
C ASN A 263 0.27 -12.42 2.31
N PRO A 264 -0.22 -13.56 1.79
CA PRO A 264 -1.45 -14.17 2.27
C PRO A 264 -1.29 -14.77 3.66
N ASP A 265 -2.34 -14.70 4.47
CA ASP A 265 -2.34 -15.25 5.82
C ASP A 265 -2.07 -16.77 5.81
N SER A 266 -1.17 -17.20 6.70
CA SER A 266 -0.73 -18.60 6.83
C SER A 266 -0.20 -19.23 5.53
N GLY A 267 0.34 -18.40 4.62
CA GLY A 267 0.91 -18.84 3.35
C GLY A 267 -0.11 -19.42 2.36
N PHE A 268 -1.41 -19.42 2.70
CA PHE A 268 -2.46 -19.97 1.84
C PHE A 268 -2.99 -18.90 0.88
N SER A 269 -2.72 -19.06 -0.40
CA SER A 269 -3.07 -18.06 -1.43
C SER A 269 -4.27 -18.47 -2.29
N LEU A 270 -5.29 -17.63 -2.28
CA LEU A 270 -6.46 -17.65 -3.18
C LEU A 270 -6.30 -16.67 -4.35
N GLU A 271 -5.06 -16.30 -4.69
CA GLU A 271 -4.82 -15.41 -5.82
C GLU A 271 -5.20 -16.09 -7.14
N THR A 272 -4.81 -17.34 -7.32
CA THR A 272 -5.05 -18.16 -8.52
C THR A 272 -5.64 -19.53 -8.14
N ILE A 273 -6.24 -20.23 -9.10
CA ILE A 273 -6.71 -21.61 -8.88
C ILE A 273 -5.53 -22.51 -8.53
N GLU A 274 -4.40 -22.32 -9.21
CA GLU A 274 -3.18 -23.09 -8.95
C GLU A 274 -2.71 -22.90 -7.50
N SER A 275 -2.58 -21.66 -7.03
CA SER A 275 -2.12 -21.38 -5.66
C SER A 275 -3.08 -21.91 -4.58
N MET A 276 -4.39 -21.87 -4.86
CA MET A 276 -5.41 -22.45 -3.98
C MET A 276 -5.22 -23.96 -3.79
N LEU A 277 -4.88 -24.68 -4.87
CA LEU A 277 -4.73 -26.13 -4.84
C LEU A 277 -3.38 -26.57 -4.23
N ILE A 278 -2.37 -25.69 -4.20
CA ILE A 278 -1.09 -25.96 -3.51
C ILE A 278 -1.30 -26.04 -2.00
N GLY A 279 -2.15 -25.17 -1.45
CA GLY A 279 -2.33 -25.01 -0.01
C GLY A 279 -1.42 -23.93 0.58
N GLY A 280 -1.18 -23.99 1.89
CA GLY A 280 -0.40 -22.98 2.62
C GLY A 280 0.58 -23.60 3.61
N ASP A 281 0.94 -22.87 4.66
CA ASP A 281 1.91 -23.30 5.69
C ASP A 281 1.48 -24.57 6.42
N SER A 282 0.17 -24.85 6.45
CA SER A 282 -0.41 -26.07 7.02
C SER A 282 -0.57 -27.21 6.01
N GLY A 283 0.00 -27.08 4.81
CA GLY A 283 -0.12 -28.04 3.71
C GLY A 283 -1.40 -27.86 2.88
N VAL A 284 -1.80 -28.95 2.21
CA VAL A 284 -2.97 -28.99 1.32
C VAL A 284 -4.25 -28.76 2.13
N VAL A 285 -5.06 -27.79 1.71
CA VAL A 285 -6.29 -27.40 2.42
C VAL A 285 -7.57 -27.97 1.80
N LEU A 286 -7.47 -28.49 0.59
CA LEU A 286 -8.56 -28.93 -0.27
C LEU A 286 -8.22 -30.30 -0.85
N ILE A 287 -9.02 -31.32 -0.53
CA ILE A 287 -8.75 -32.70 -0.93
C ILE A 287 -9.95 -33.24 -1.73
N PRO A 288 -9.79 -33.50 -3.04
CA PRO A 288 -10.87 -33.96 -3.90
C PRO A 288 -11.59 -35.20 -3.36
N GLY A 289 -12.93 -35.13 -3.26
CA GLY A 289 -13.79 -36.21 -2.79
C GLY A 289 -13.75 -36.47 -1.27
N LYS A 290 -12.88 -35.76 -0.54
CA LYS A 290 -12.63 -36.01 0.88
C LYS A 290 -13.00 -34.81 1.74
N LEU A 291 -14.28 -34.75 2.10
CA LEU A 291 -14.85 -33.63 2.84
C LEU A 291 -14.20 -33.42 4.21
N GLU A 292 -14.11 -34.48 5.03
CA GLU A 292 -13.59 -34.38 6.40
C GLU A 292 -12.08 -34.11 6.46
N GLU A 293 -11.33 -34.55 5.43
CA GLU A 293 -9.89 -34.26 5.35
C GLU A 293 -9.63 -32.85 4.77
N SER A 294 -10.61 -32.24 4.09
CA SER A 294 -10.50 -30.89 3.53
C SER A 294 -10.58 -29.84 4.63
N ARG A 295 -9.41 -29.33 5.03
CA ARG A 295 -9.28 -28.34 6.10
C ARG A 295 -10.10 -27.06 5.85
N LEU A 296 -10.21 -26.60 4.60
CA LEU A 296 -11.02 -25.43 4.28
C LEU A 296 -12.49 -25.61 4.69
N PHE A 297 -13.05 -26.81 4.49
CA PHE A 297 -14.41 -27.13 4.90
C PHE A 297 -14.56 -27.14 6.43
N ARG A 298 -13.61 -27.77 7.14
CA ARG A 298 -13.61 -27.81 8.61
C ARG A 298 -13.50 -26.42 9.24
N LEU A 299 -12.61 -25.56 8.71
CA LEU A 299 -12.46 -24.19 9.19
C LEU A 299 -13.71 -23.34 8.93
N THR A 300 -14.32 -23.45 7.75
CA THR A 300 -15.53 -22.68 7.40
C THR A 300 -16.79 -23.15 8.15
N GLY A 301 -16.88 -24.45 8.43
CA GLY A 301 -17.92 -25.05 9.25
C GLY A 301 -17.76 -24.84 10.75
N GLY A 302 -16.60 -24.34 11.21
CA GLY A 302 -16.29 -24.21 12.64
C GLY A 302 -16.01 -25.55 13.33
N LEU A 303 -15.62 -26.56 12.56
CA LEU A 303 -15.19 -27.88 13.05
C LEU A 303 -13.69 -27.87 13.45
N GLU A 304 -12.95 -26.85 13.04
CA GLU A 304 -11.56 -26.60 13.44
C GLU A 304 -11.38 -25.12 13.83
N ASN A 305 -10.50 -24.86 14.81
CA ASN A 305 -10.13 -23.51 15.21
C ASN A 305 -8.80 -23.04 14.57
N PRO A 306 -8.70 -21.76 14.18
CA PRO A 306 -9.74 -20.74 14.32
C PRO A 306 -10.78 -20.84 13.18
N ARG A 307 -12.07 -20.62 13.48
CA ARG A 307 -13.16 -20.70 12.49
C ARG A 307 -13.02 -19.60 11.43
N MET A 308 -13.11 -19.96 10.15
CA MET A 308 -13.04 -19.01 9.02
C MET A 308 -14.42 -18.65 8.45
N PRO A 309 -14.60 -17.45 7.86
CA PRO A 309 -13.69 -16.29 7.94
C PRO A 309 -13.65 -15.72 9.38
N GLN A 310 -12.50 -15.12 9.76
CA GLN A 310 -12.36 -14.44 11.05
C GLN A 310 -13.26 -13.20 11.14
N GLY A 311 -13.67 -12.83 12.35
CA GLY A 311 -14.48 -11.63 12.60
C GLY A 311 -15.99 -11.86 12.44
N GLN A 312 -16.70 -10.79 12.05
CA GLN A 312 -18.17 -10.77 11.94
C GLN A 312 -18.70 -11.37 10.64
N ALA A 313 -17.84 -11.54 9.63
CA ALA A 313 -18.23 -12.13 8.35
C ALA A 313 -18.70 -13.59 8.54
N ARG A 314 -19.75 -13.97 7.81
CA ARG A 314 -20.30 -15.33 7.79
C ARG A 314 -20.64 -15.71 6.37
N ILE A 315 -20.17 -16.88 5.94
CA ILE A 315 -20.62 -17.49 4.70
C ILE A 315 -22.09 -17.91 4.85
N THR A 316 -22.86 -17.81 3.76
CA THR A 316 -24.27 -18.19 3.78
C THR A 316 -24.43 -19.71 3.87
N ARG A 317 -25.62 -20.18 4.25
CA ARG A 317 -25.93 -21.62 4.21
C ARG A 317 -25.76 -22.21 2.80
N LYS A 318 -26.18 -21.47 1.76
CA LYS A 318 -25.97 -21.89 0.37
C LYS A 318 -24.48 -22.07 0.07
N ASN A 319 -23.65 -21.06 0.35
CA ASN A 319 -22.21 -21.13 0.08
C ASN A 319 -21.53 -22.30 0.81
N TYR A 320 -21.98 -22.64 2.01
CA TYR A 320 -21.47 -23.80 2.75
C TYR A 320 -21.85 -25.13 2.11
N GLU A 321 -23.10 -25.28 1.67
CA GLU A 321 -23.57 -26.48 0.96
C GLU A 321 -22.95 -26.61 -0.44
N ASP A 322 -22.74 -25.49 -1.15
CA ASP A 322 -22.04 -25.48 -2.44
C ASP A 322 -20.59 -25.92 -2.24
N LEU A 323 -19.89 -25.38 -1.23
CA LEU A 323 -18.53 -25.80 -0.89
C LEU A 323 -18.45 -27.29 -0.54
N ARG A 324 -19.41 -27.79 0.26
CA ARG A 324 -19.53 -29.21 0.60
C ARG A 324 -19.68 -30.07 -0.65
N THR A 325 -20.62 -29.71 -1.53
CA THR A 325 -20.97 -30.48 -2.71
C THR A 325 -19.82 -30.46 -3.72
N TRP A 326 -19.23 -29.29 -3.97
CA TRP A 326 -18.06 -29.14 -4.85
C TRP A 326 -16.85 -29.98 -4.40
N ILE A 327 -16.58 -30.07 -3.09
CA ILE A 327 -15.51 -30.95 -2.57
C ILE A 327 -15.86 -32.42 -2.82
N LEU A 328 -17.10 -32.84 -2.56
CA LEU A 328 -17.55 -34.22 -2.78
C LEU A 328 -17.55 -34.60 -4.27
N GLU A 329 -17.86 -33.67 -5.17
CA GLU A 329 -17.78 -33.82 -6.63
C GLU A 329 -16.33 -33.85 -7.15
N GLY A 330 -15.34 -33.69 -6.26
CA GLY A 330 -13.93 -33.83 -6.61
C GLY A 330 -13.25 -32.54 -7.04
N ILE A 331 -13.76 -31.38 -6.60
CA ILE A 331 -13.11 -30.07 -6.79
C ILE A 331 -12.90 -29.80 -8.29
N LYS A 332 -14.00 -29.87 -9.05
CA LYS A 332 -13.99 -29.67 -10.50
C LYS A 332 -13.85 -28.18 -10.82
N ILE A 333 -12.96 -27.86 -11.76
CA ILE A 333 -12.62 -26.48 -12.16
C ILE A 333 -13.08 -26.24 -13.59
N ASP A 334 -14.14 -25.45 -13.76
CA ASP A 334 -14.71 -25.03 -15.04
C ASP A 334 -14.06 -23.76 -15.61
N VAL A 335 -12.74 -23.65 -15.44
CA VAL A 335 -11.88 -22.55 -15.91
C VAL A 335 -10.68 -23.11 -16.65
N ASP A 336 -10.33 -22.51 -17.78
CA ASP A 336 -9.28 -23.03 -18.68
C ASP A 336 -7.86 -22.70 -18.24
N ASP A 337 -7.62 -21.48 -17.78
CA ASP A 337 -6.32 -21.04 -17.29
C ASP A 337 -6.26 -21.08 -15.75
N PRO A 338 -5.51 -22.01 -15.15
CA PRO A 338 -5.40 -22.11 -13.70
C PRO A 338 -4.53 -21.02 -13.05
N LYS A 339 -3.79 -20.25 -13.85
CA LYS A 339 -3.01 -19.09 -13.41
C LYS A 339 -3.83 -17.81 -13.45
N MET A 340 -5.03 -17.83 -14.02
CA MET A 340 -5.95 -16.71 -13.95
C MET A 340 -6.29 -16.42 -12.50
N ARG A 341 -6.42 -15.12 -12.16
CA ARG A 341 -6.74 -14.73 -10.80
C ARG A 341 -8.20 -15.09 -10.50
N ILE A 342 -8.47 -15.63 -9.32
CA ILE A 342 -9.84 -15.99 -8.93
C ILE A 342 -10.76 -14.75 -8.93
N ARG A 343 -10.21 -13.58 -8.55
CA ARG A 343 -10.92 -12.30 -8.59
C ARG A 343 -11.38 -11.90 -10.00
N ASP A 344 -10.61 -12.26 -11.02
CA ASP A 344 -10.92 -11.87 -12.40
C ASP A 344 -12.03 -12.75 -13.01
N LEU A 345 -12.42 -13.85 -12.34
CA LEU A 345 -13.51 -14.73 -12.76
C LEU A 345 -14.89 -14.22 -12.37
N VAL A 346 -14.97 -13.39 -11.32
CA VAL A 346 -16.21 -12.93 -10.72
C VAL A 346 -16.45 -11.48 -11.14
N PRO A 347 -17.50 -11.20 -11.95
CA PRO A 347 -17.83 -9.85 -12.32
C PRO A 347 -18.11 -8.99 -11.08
N THR A 348 -17.63 -7.75 -11.10
CA THR A 348 -17.98 -6.76 -10.09
C THR A 348 -19.47 -6.38 -10.16
N ASP A 349 -20.04 -5.89 -9.06
CA ASP A 349 -21.43 -5.41 -9.04
C ASP A 349 -21.68 -4.35 -10.12
N GLU A 350 -20.69 -3.51 -10.41
CA GLU A 350 -20.75 -2.50 -11.47
C GLU A 350 -20.84 -3.13 -12.87
N GLU A 351 -20.10 -4.21 -13.13
CA GLU A 351 -20.13 -4.94 -14.40
C GLU A 351 -21.44 -5.70 -14.59
N VAL A 352 -21.96 -6.31 -13.51
CA VAL A 352 -23.27 -6.98 -13.50
C VAL A 352 -24.37 -5.94 -13.79
N LEU A 353 -24.33 -4.80 -13.10
CA LEU A 353 -25.26 -3.70 -13.35
C LEU A 353 -25.15 -3.18 -14.78
N ALA A 354 -23.92 -2.99 -15.28
CA ALA A 354 -23.67 -2.56 -16.66
C ALA A 354 -24.28 -3.53 -17.67
N LYS A 355 -24.11 -4.83 -17.46
CA LYS A 355 -24.69 -5.86 -18.34
C LYS A 355 -26.22 -5.80 -18.31
N ARG A 356 -26.82 -5.78 -17.13
CA ARG A 356 -28.28 -5.66 -16.96
C ARG A 356 -28.82 -4.42 -17.67
N LEU A 357 -28.20 -3.26 -17.45
CA LEU A 357 -28.62 -1.99 -18.03
C LEU A 357 -28.40 -1.92 -19.54
N ARG A 358 -27.41 -2.64 -20.10
CA ARG A 358 -27.23 -2.80 -21.56
C ARG A 358 -28.34 -3.65 -22.18
N GLU A 359 -28.69 -4.75 -21.53
CA GLU A 359 -29.64 -5.74 -22.05
C GLU A 359 -31.11 -5.37 -21.81
N MET A 360 -31.38 -4.45 -20.88
CA MET A 360 -32.71 -3.96 -20.55
C MET A 360 -33.45 -3.45 -21.81
N PRO A 361 -34.75 -3.74 -22.03
CA PRO A 361 -35.53 -3.16 -23.12
C PRO A 361 -35.70 -1.64 -23.01
N GLU A 362 -35.87 -0.95 -24.14
CA GLU A 362 -35.90 0.53 -24.16
C GLU A 362 -37.02 1.15 -23.30
N PRO A 363 -38.28 0.68 -23.31
CA PRO A 363 -39.33 1.24 -22.44
C PRO A 363 -39.02 1.07 -20.95
N GLU A 364 -38.44 -0.08 -20.57
CA GLU A 364 -38.02 -0.33 -19.19
C GLU A 364 -36.84 0.56 -18.80
N PHE A 365 -35.89 0.77 -19.71
CA PHE A 365 -34.75 1.65 -19.50
C PHE A 365 -35.15 3.12 -19.33
N GLN A 366 -36.13 3.59 -20.11
CA GLN A 366 -36.70 4.92 -19.96
C GLN A 366 -37.37 5.10 -18.59
N LYS A 367 -38.10 4.07 -18.14
CA LYS A 367 -38.68 4.06 -16.79
C LYS A 367 -37.59 4.06 -15.71
N PHE A 368 -36.54 3.26 -15.86
CA PHE A 368 -35.38 3.27 -14.97
C PHE A 368 -34.75 4.67 -14.87
N ARG A 369 -34.56 5.36 -15.99
CA ARG A 369 -34.05 6.75 -16.03
C ARG A 369 -34.94 7.70 -15.24
N GLN A 370 -36.26 7.62 -15.43
CA GLN A 370 -37.22 8.44 -14.70
C GLN A 370 -37.22 8.14 -13.21
N ASP A 371 -37.37 6.87 -12.82
CA ASP A 371 -37.42 6.44 -11.42
C ASP A 371 -36.13 6.84 -10.68
N LYS A 372 -34.98 6.74 -11.36
CA LYS A 372 -33.70 7.20 -10.82
C LYS A 372 -33.64 8.72 -10.68
N ALA A 373 -34.13 9.46 -11.68
CA ALA A 373 -34.13 10.90 -11.61
C ALA A 373 -35.00 11.43 -10.46
N GLU A 374 -36.17 10.81 -10.25
CA GLU A 374 -37.04 11.08 -9.11
C GLU A 374 -36.40 10.67 -7.78
N ALA A 375 -35.66 9.57 -7.73
CA ALA A 375 -34.93 9.16 -6.53
C ALA A 375 -33.84 10.17 -6.15
N HIS A 376 -33.08 10.70 -7.12
CA HIS A 376 -32.13 11.79 -6.86
C HIS A 376 -32.83 13.01 -6.29
N TRP A 377 -33.95 13.41 -6.90
CA TRP A 377 -34.73 14.55 -6.41
C TRP A 377 -35.22 14.34 -4.98
N ARG A 378 -35.82 13.19 -4.66
CA ARG A 378 -36.32 12.89 -3.30
C ARG A 378 -35.20 12.85 -2.26
N ARG A 379 -34.00 12.39 -2.63
CA ARG A 379 -32.83 12.40 -1.73
C ARG A 379 -32.29 13.81 -1.48
N THR A 380 -32.45 14.70 -2.46
CA THR A 380 -32.00 16.09 -2.36
C THR A 380 -33.02 16.98 -1.64
N LEU A 381 -34.27 16.97 -2.10
CA LEU A 381 -35.35 17.84 -1.64
C LEU A 381 -36.60 17.00 -1.32
N ALA A 382 -36.52 16.18 -0.27
CA ALA A 382 -37.57 15.23 0.10
C ALA A 382 -38.96 15.86 0.26
N SER A 383 -39.04 17.11 0.72
CA SER A 383 -40.29 17.82 0.99
C SER A 383 -40.83 18.63 -0.21
N ALA A 384 -40.06 18.81 -1.29
CA ALA A 384 -40.45 19.62 -2.43
C ALA A 384 -40.81 18.75 -3.64
N LYS A 385 -41.96 19.04 -4.27
CA LYS A 385 -42.29 18.44 -5.56
C LYS A 385 -41.57 19.19 -6.69
N PRO A 386 -40.90 18.49 -7.61
CA PRO A 386 -40.28 19.13 -8.76
C PRO A 386 -41.34 19.62 -9.74
N ILE A 387 -41.06 20.74 -10.41
CA ILE A 387 -41.64 21.05 -11.72
C ILE A 387 -40.87 20.22 -12.74
N THR A 388 -41.59 19.52 -13.60
CA THR A 388 -41.01 18.62 -14.60
C THR A 388 -41.44 19.03 -16.01
N VAL A 389 -40.46 19.12 -16.90
CA VAL A 389 -40.65 19.30 -18.35
C VAL A 389 -39.91 18.16 -19.04
N SER A 390 -40.41 17.64 -20.16
CA SER A 390 -39.75 16.58 -20.90
C SER A 390 -39.71 16.89 -22.38
N THR A 391 -38.62 16.50 -23.03
CA THR A 391 -38.45 16.48 -24.48
C THR A 391 -38.16 15.04 -24.92
N ASP A 392 -37.90 14.83 -26.21
CA ASP A 392 -37.46 13.54 -26.73
C ASP A 392 -36.14 13.07 -26.12
N LYS A 393 -35.25 14.02 -25.75
CA LYS A 393 -33.89 13.74 -25.27
C LYS A 393 -33.66 14.05 -23.80
N PHE A 394 -34.51 14.87 -23.20
CA PHE A 394 -34.29 15.38 -21.84
C PHE A 394 -35.48 15.19 -20.91
N LEU A 395 -35.18 14.88 -19.65
CA LEU A 395 -36.11 14.95 -18.53
C LEU A 395 -35.61 16.08 -17.62
N ILE A 396 -36.26 17.24 -17.68
CA ILE A 396 -35.87 18.42 -16.91
C ILE A 396 -36.70 18.47 -15.63
N MET A 397 -36.04 18.55 -14.48
CA MET A 397 -36.67 18.58 -13.15
C MET A 397 -36.08 19.73 -12.34
N GLY A 398 -36.90 20.54 -11.69
CA GLY A 398 -36.39 21.71 -10.99
C GLY A 398 -37.40 22.36 -10.06
N ASN A 399 -36.96 23.39 -9.36
CA ASN A 399 -37.80 24.21 -8.49
C ASN A 399 -37.79 25.71 -8.87
N VAL A 400 -37.37 25.99 -10.11
CA VAL A 400 -37.60 27.27 -10.80
C VAL A 400 -38.98 27.25 -11.47
N ASP A 401 -39.49 28.40 -11.88
CA ASP A 401 -40.83 28.50 -12.48
C ASP A 401 -40.96 27.75 -13.83
N SER A 402 -42.19 27.43 -14.21
CA SER A 402 -42.47 26.65 -15.42
C SER A 402 -42.00 27.32 -16.71
N SER A 403 -41.93 28.65 -16.77
CA SER A 403 -41.42 29.36 -17.96
C SER A 403 -39.91 29.12 -18.09
N ARG A 404 -39.17 29.32 -17.00
CA ARG A 404 -37.74 29.04 -16.92
C ARG A 404 -37.40 27.58 -17.24
N MET A 405 -38.21 26.63 -16.79
CA MET A 405 -38.06 25.21 -17.15
C MET A 405 -38.24 24.96 -18.66
N GLY A 406 -39.19 25.63 -19.30
CA GLY A 406 -39.41 25.56 -20.75
C GLY A 406 -38.27 26.18 -21.57
N GLU A 407 -37.71 27.29 -21.09
CA GLU A 407 -36.51 27.92 -21.67
C GLU A 407 -35.32 26.97 -21.65
N VAL A 408 -35.03 26.37 -20.48
CA VAL A 408 -33.94 25.39 -20.33
C VAL A 408 -34.12 24.19 -21.26
N ALA A 409 -35.34 23.66 -21.38
CA ALA A 409 -35.63 22.56 -22.29
C ALA A 409 -35.32 22.94 -23.76
N THR A 410 -35.77 24.13 -24.18
CA THR A 410 -35.52 24.66 -25.52
C THR A 410 -34.01 24.84 -25.79
N TRP A 411 -33.28 25.41 -24.83
CA TRP A 411 -31.84 25.59 -24.95
C TRP A 411 -31.08 24.26 -24.95
N ALA A 412 -31.56 23.25 -24.22
CA ALA A 412 -30.94 21.93 -24.18
C ALA A 412 -31.03 21.21 -25.53
N ASP A 413 -32.21 21.21 -26.17
CA ASP A 413 -32.40 20.65 -27.52
C ASP A 413 -31.53 21.39 -28.55
N ALA A 414 -31.50 22.73 -28.50
CA ALA A 414 -30.67 23.53 -29.39
C ALA A 414 -29.17 23.27 -29.18
N GLY A 415 -28.73 23.20 -27.92
CA GLY A 415 -27.33 22.91 -27.56
C GLY A 415 -26.89 21.52 -28.01
N LEU A 416 -27.73 20.50 -27.83
CA LEU A 416 -27.43 19.16 -28.31
C LEU A 416 -27.30 19.11 -29.85
N LYS A 417 -28.21 19.78 -30.57
CA LYS A 417 -28.14 19.86 -32.04
C LYS A 417 -26.86 20.55 -32.51
N ASP A 418 -26.45 21.63 -31.84
CA ASP A 418 -25.18 22.32 -32.12
C ASP A 418 -23.97 21.41 -31.89
N LEU A 419 -23.92 20.70 -30.76
CA LEU A 419 -22.84 19.74 -30.45
C LEU A 419 -22.76 18.62 -31.50
N GLN A 420 -23.90 18.05 -31.90
CA GLN A 420 -23.97 17.03 -32.95
C GLN A 420 -23.42 17.53 -34.28
N SER A 421 -23.80 18.76 -34.68
CA SER A 421 -23.31 19.37 -35.92
C SER A 421 -21.81 19.64 -35.88
N ARG A 422 -21.28 20.09 -34.74
CA ARG A 422 -19.85 20.45 -34.61
C ARG A 422 -18.93 19.25 -34.55
N PHE A 423 -19.27 18.24 -33.76
CA PHE A 423 -18.36 17.14 -33.42
C PHE A 423 -18.62 15.86 -34.22
N GLY A 424 -19.78 15.75 -34.88
CA GLY A 424 -20.04 14.72 -35.88
C GLY A 424 -19.83 13.30 -35.38
N LEU A 425 -20.15 13.01 -34.12
CA LEU A 425 -20.22 11.64 -33.62
C LEU A 425 -21.53 11.08 -34.18
N LYS A 426 -21.41 10.07 -35.05
CA LYS A 426 -22.49 9.62 -35.96
C LYS A 426 -23.71 9.01 -35.27
N ASP A 427 -23.68 8.84 -33.96
CA ASP A 427 -24.78 8.29 -33.18
C ASP A 427 -25.23 9.32 -32.13
N LEU A 428 -26.55 9.39 -31.89
CA LEU A 428 -27.13 10.12 -30.76
C LEU A 428 -26.32 9.82 -29.49
N PRO A 429 -26.14 10.78 -28.57
CA PRO A 429 -25.31 10.56 -27.40
C PRO A 429 -25.70 9.26 -26.68
N SER A 430 -24.70 8.41 -26.46
CA SER A 430 -24.84 7.01 -26.04
C SER A 430 -25.43 6.83 -24.65
N TRP A 431 -25.83 7.90 -23.95
CA TRP A 431 -26.30 7.83 -22.57
C TRP A 431 -27.58 7.00 -22.40
N ARG A 432 -28.26 6.63 -23.50
CA ARG A 432 -29.45 5.78 -23.53
C ARG A 432 -30.62 6.36 -22.73
N GLY A 433 -31.82 6.32 -23.31
CA GLY A 433 -32.96 7.04 -22.76
C GLY A 433 -32.75 8.56 -22.67
N ARG A 434 -33.56 9.23 -21.85
CA ARG A 434 -33.44 10.69 -21.61
C ARG A 434 -32.29 11.01 -20.65
N LEU A 435 -31.59 12.11 -20.92
CA LEU A 435 -30.66 12.74 -19.98
C LEU A 435 -31.46 13.55 -18.96
N ALA A 436 -31.24 13.33 -17.66
CA ALA A 436 -31.88 14.15 -16.65
C ALA A 436 -31.17 15.52 -16.54
N ILE A 437 -31.92 16.61 -16.46
CA ILE A 437 -31.39 17.96 -16.21
C ILE A 437 -32.05 18.50 -14.94
N TYR A 438 -31.27 18.68 -13.88
CA TYR A 438 -31.73 19.28 -12.65
C TYR A 438 -31.47 20.79 -12.66
N VAL A 439 -32.49 21.59 -12.34
CA VAL A 439 -32.38 23.05 -12.28
C VAL A 439 -32.79 23.55 -10.89
N PHE A 440 -31.82 24.04 -10.14
CA PHE A 440 -32.01 24.53 -8.78
C PHE A 440 -32.07 26.05 -8.76
N LYS A 441 -33.09 26.61 -8.09
CA LYS A 441 -33.32 28.05 -7.97
C LYS A 441 -32.28 28.76 -7.11
N ASP A 442 -31.63 28.05 -6.19
CA ASP A 442 -30.71 28.61 -5.22
C ASP A 442 -29.54 27.68 -4.91
N ARG A 443 -28.50 28.28 -4.31
CA ARG A 443 -27.24 27.61 -4.04
C ARG A 443 -27.36 26.49 -3.00
N TYR A 444 -28.26 26.65 -2.04
CA TYR A 444 -28.44 25.67 -0.97
C TYR A 444 -28.92 24.34 -1.55
N ASP A 445 -29.94 24.38 -2.41
CA ASP A 445 -30.50 23.18 -3.04
C ASP A 445 -29.49 22.50 -3.98
N TYR A 446 -28.71 23.29 -4.73
CA TYR A 446 -27.62 22.77 -5.55
C TYR A 446 -26.53 22.08 -4.71
N ASP A 447 -26.14 22.67 -3.58
CA ASP A 447 -25.15 22.09 -2.69
C ASP A 447 -25.64 20.80 -2.04
N GLU A 448 -26.92 20.74 -1.68
CA GLU A 448 -27.54 19.53 -1.15
C GLU A 448 -27.55 18.40 -2.19
N PHE A 449 -27.76 18.72 -3.48
CA PHE A 449 -27.67 17.71 -4.54
C PHE A 449 -26.25 17.12 -4.60
N ASN A 450 -25.24 17.98 -4.56
CA ASN A 450 -23.85 17.54 -4.60
C ASN A 450 -23.46 16.72 -3.35
N ARG A 451 -23.97 17.06 -2.18
CA ARG A 451 -23.73 16.29 -0.94
C ARG A 451 -24.41 14.93 -0.97
N SER A 452 -25.68 14.89 -1.34
CA SER A 452 -26.51 13.68 -1.25
C SER A 452 -26.31 12.70 -2.41
N ILE A 453 -26.00 13.21 -3.61
CA ILE A 453 -25.88 12.42 -4.84
C ILE A 453 -24.41 12.24 -5.24
N GLU A 454 -23.63 13.32 -5.27
CA GLU A 454 -22.22 13.28 -5.68
C GLU A 454 -21.25 12.99 -4.51
N ASN A 455 -21.76 12.95 -3.27
CA ASN A 455 -20.98 12.75 -2.05
C ASN A 455 -19.79 13.72 -1.95
N ARG A 456 -20.00 14.99 -2.33
CA ARG A 456 -18.96 16.02 -2.33
C ARG A 456 -19.50 17.37 -1.88
N GLN A 457 -18.62 18.19 -1.30
CA GLN A 457 -18.86 19.61 -1.15
C GLN A 457 -18.46 20.31 -2.46
N PRO A 458 -19.40 20.95 -3.20
CA PRO A 458 -19.04 21.70 -4.39
C PRO A 458 -18.32 23.01 -4.01
N ALA A 459 -17.42 23.45 -4.89
CA ALA A 459 -16.74 24.74 -4.76
C ALA A 459 -17.71 25.90 -5.06
N ASP A 460 -17.41 27.10 -4.54
CA ASP A 460 -18.29 28.25 -4.69
C ASP A 460 -18.46 28.74 -6.14
N THR A 461 -17.49 28.42 -6.97
CA THR A 461 -17.40 28.73 -8.39
C THR A 461 -18.04 27.67 -9.29
N LEU A 462 -18.60 26.59 -8.72
CA LEU A 462 -19.24 25.54 -9.49
C LEU A 462 -20.74 25.81 -9.64
N PHE A 463 -21.16 26.13 -10.87
CA PHE A 463 -22.55 26.49 -11.19
C PHE A 463 -23.30 25.40 -11.96
N GLY A 464 -22.58 24.40 -12.48
CA GLY A 464 -23.18 23.30 -13.19
C GLY A 464 -22.17 22.20 -13.51
N HIS A 465 -22.62 20.96 -13.55
CA HIS A 465 -21.78 19.82 -13.91
C HIS A 465 -22.61 18.73 -14.58
N ALA A 466 -21.91 17.77 -15.18
CA ALA A 466 -22.51 16.59 -15.79
C ALA A 466 -21.87 15.32 -15.26
N ARG A 467 -22.67 14.26 -15.15
CA ARG A 467 -22.21 12.91 -14.84
C ARG A 467 -22.85 11.91 -15.78
N VAL A 468 -22.01 11.23 -16.56
CA VAL A 468 -22.39 10.12 -17.41
C VAL A 468 -21.43 8.94 -17.18
N THR A 469 -21.99 7.79 -16.85
CA THR A 469 -21.21 6.57 -16.57
C THR A 469 -21.33 5.55 -17.69
N ASP A 470 -20.24 4.83 -17.96
CA ASP A 470 -20.15 3.87 -19.08
C ASP A 470 -21.03 2.63 -18.88
N ASN A 471 -21.43 2.37 -17.63
CA ASN A 471 -22.39 1.32 -17.28
C ASN A 471 -23.85 1.75 -17.43
N PHE A 472 -24.11 2.94 -17.99
CA PHE A 472 -25.45 3.53 -18.17
C PHE A 472 -26.19 3.80 -16.85
N ASN A 473 -25.57 3.63 -15.70
CA ASN A 473 -26.23 3.86 -14.41
C ASN A 473 -26.59 5.34 -14.24
N ASP A 474 -25.63 6.26 -14.40
CA ASP A 474 -25.85 7.70 -14.28
C ASP A 474 -25.79 8.38 -15.65
N ALA A 475 -26.73 9.29 -15.88
CA ALA A 475 -26.69 10.24 -16.99
C ALA A 475 -27.52 11.47 -16.62
N TYR A 476 -26.85 12.51 -16.14
CA TYR A 476 -27.51 13.76 -15.78
C TYR A 476 -26.61 14.99 -15.89
N VAL A 477 -27.27 16.14 -15.89
CA VAL A 477 -26.70 17.48 -15.71
C VAL A 477 -27.39 18.12 -14.50
N ALA A 478 -26.63 18.78 -13.63
CA ALA A 478 -27.17 19.55 -12.52
C ALA A 478 -26.73 21.01 -12.66
N LEU A 479 -27.66 21.95 -12.52
CA LEU A 479 -27.47 23.38 -12.79
C LEU A 479 -28.02 24.22 -11.63
N LEU A 480 -27.27 25.25 -11.28
CA LEU A 480 -27.74 26.37 -10.47
C LEU A 480 -28.23 27.49 -11.39
N ASP A 481 -29.47 27.92 -11.21
CA ASP A 481 -30.00 29.10 -11.91
C ASP A 481 -29.30 30.36 -11.37
N THR A 482 -28.55 30.98 -12.26
CA THR A 482 -27.74 32.17 -12.03
C THR A 482 -28.29 33.39 -12.77
N GLY A 483 -29.42 33.23 -13.47
CA GLY A 483 -29.97 34.23 -14.38
C GLY A 483 -29.31 34.22 -15.77
N ASP A 484 -29.77 35.12 -16.63
CA ASP A 484 -29.38 35.14 -18.05
C ASP A 484 -28.15 36.01 -18.33
N VAL A 485 -27.76 36.84 -17.35
CA VAL A 485 -26.65 37.79 -17.46
C VAL A 485 -25.54 37.35 -16.53
N SER A 486 -24.34 37.17 -17.08
CA SER A 486 -23.16 36.86 -16.29
C SER A 486 -22.66 38.10 -15.53
N THR A 487 -22.10 37.89 -14.35
CA THR A 487 -21.34 38.88 -13.56
C THR A 487 -19.87 38.45 -13.46
N ALA A 488 -19.02 39.28 -12.85
CA ALA A 488 -17.63 38.90 -12.55
C ALA A 488 -17.47 37.58 -11.76
N THR A 489 -18.50 37.13 -11.03
CA THR A 489 -18.43 35.94 -10.16
C THR A 489 -19.42 34.84 -10.52
N LYS A 490 -20.39 35.10 -11.40
CA LYS A 490 -21.42 34.13 -11.79
C LYS A 490 -21.58 34.09 -13.31
N PRO A 491 -21.51 32.92 -13.96
CA PRO A 491 -21.85 32.79 -15.38
C PRO A 491 -23.36 32.89 -15.59
N ALA A 492 -23.78 33.14 -16.82
CA ALA A 492 -25.18 32.98 -17.22
C ALA A 492 -25.58 31.49 -17.22
N LEU A 493 -26.83 31.20 -16.86
CA LEU A 493 -27.38 29.85 -16.84
C LEU A 493 -27.23 29.16 -18.20
N ARG A 494 -27.52 29.88 -19.30
CA ARG A 494 -27.44 29.32 -20.65
C ARG A 494 -26.02 28.90 -21.05
N TRP A 495 -25.00 29.64 -20.60
CA TRP A 495 -23.60 29.27 -20.83
C TRP A 495 -23.23 28.02 -20.03
N THR A 496 -23.65 27.97 -18.77
CA THR A 496 -23.46 26.84 -17.85
C THR A 496 -24.18 25.56 -18.32
N LEU A 497 -25.38 25.70 -18.90
CA LEU A 497 -26.10 24.61 -19.52
C LEU A 497 -25.31 24.04 -20.70
N PHE A 498 -24.85 24.90 -21.62
CA PHE A 498 -24.09 24.46 -22.79
C PHE A 498 -22.80 23.73 -22.38
N LYS A 499 -22.02 24.27 -21.43
CA LYS A 499 -20.78 23.62 -21.00
C LYS A 499 -21.05 22.26 -20.35
N SER A 500 -22.13 22.14 -19.58
CA SER A 500 -22.51 20.88 -18.92
C SER A 500 -23.01 19.85 -19.94
N LEU A 501 -23.78 20.27 -20.94
CA LEU A 501 -24.17 19.41 -22.06
C LEU A 501 -22.98 18.93 -22.89
N ASN A 502 -21.99 19.79 -23.13
CA ASN A 502 -20.74 19.40 -23.78
C ASN A 502 -20.00 18.33 -22.97
N SER A 503 -19.86 18.52 -21.65
CA SER A 503 -19.26 17.51 -20.76
C SER A 503 -20.02 16.19 -20.84
N ALA A 504 -21.36 16.21 -20.73
CA ALA A 504 -22.19 15.01 -20.86
C ALA A 504 -22.02 14.30 -22.22
N TYR A 505 -21.95 15.09 -23.30
CA TYR A 505 -21.80 14.59 -24.67
C TYR A 505 -20.43 13.98 -24.96
N TRP A 506 -19.38 14.40 -24.24
CA TRP A 506 -18.07 13.79 -24.36
C TRP A 506 -17.87 12.61 -23.41
N GLN A 507 -18.46 12.65 -22.22
CA GLN A 507 -18.41 11.53 -21.26
C GLN A 507 -19.07 10.25 -21.81
N THR A 508 -20.07 10.35 -22.69
CA THR A 508 -20.71 9.20 -23.36
C THR A 508 -19.78 8.36 -24.23
N ASN A 509 -18.70 8.95 -24.72
CA ASN A 509 -17.81 8.33 -25.72
C ASN A 509 -16.34 8.28 -25.23
N ALA A 510 -16.09 8.73 -24.01
CA ALA A 510 -14.77 8.92 -23.45
C ALA A 510 -14.17 7.59 -22.94
N ARG A 511 -13.20 7.04 -23.68
CA ARG A 511 -12.32 5.97 -23.17
C ARG A 511 -11.33 6.52 -22.14
N ALA A 512 -10.83 7.73 -22.38
CA ALA A 512 -10.13 8.51 -21.36
C ALA A 512 -11.00 9.67 -20.91
N ARG A 513 -10.93 10.00 -19.62
CA ARG A 513 -11.72 11.07 -18.98
C ARG A 513 -10.83 12.26 -18.59
N PRO A 514 -10.25 13.01 -19.54
CA PRO A 514 -9.41 14.18 -19.24
C PRO A 514 -10.26 15.31 -18.63
N LEU A 515 -10.15 15.52 -17.32
CA LEU A 515 -11.05 16.43 -16.60
C LEU A 515 -10.95 17.88 -17.08
N TRP A 516 -9.75 18.37 -17.38
CA TRP A 516 -9.56 19.73 -17.92
C TRP A 516 -10.34 19.93 -19.24
N LEU A 517 -10.40 18.91 -20.08
CA LEU A 517 -11.07 18.98 -21.37
C LEU A 517 -12.59 18.81 -21.18
N LEU A 518 -13.02 17.81 -20.41
CA LEU A 518 -14.44 17.53 -20.16
C LEU A 518 -15.13 18.69 -19.44
N GLU A 519 -14.52 19.25 -18.41
CA GLU A 519 -15.14 20.26 -17.56
C GLU A 519 -14.89 21.70 -18.06
N GLY A 520 -13.78 21.95 -18.76
CA GLY A 520 -13.39 23.30 -19.16
C GLY A 520 -13.66 23.67 -20.62
N ALA A 521 -13.60 22.73 -21.57
CA ALA A 521 -13.69 23.08 -22.99
C ALA A 521 -15.07 23.61 -23.39
N GLY A 522 -16.13 23.14 -22.73
CA GLY A 522 -17.50 23.58 -22.99
C GLY A 522 -17.65 25.09 -22.84
N TRP A 523 -16.95 25.70 -21.88
CA TRP A 523 -16.91 27.16 -21.70
C TRP A 523 -16.38 27.88 -22.95
N ALA A 524 -15.29 27.37 -23.54
CA ALA A 524 -14.62 27.96 -24.69
C ALA A 524 -15.35 27.70 -26.02
N LEU A 525 -16.11 26.60 -26.10
CA LEU A 525 -16.84 26.17 -27.29
C LEU A 525 -18.22 26.80 -27.42
N ALA A 526 -18.78 27.30 -26.31
CA ALA A 526 -20.06 27.97 -26.29
C ALA A 526 -20.08 29.20 -27.20
N ASP A 527 -21.30 29.57 -27.61
CA ASP A 527 -21.58 30.79 -28.37
C ASP A 527 -20.90 32.01 -27.72
N PRO A 528 -20.04 32.74 -28.45
CA PRO A 528 -19.43 33.98 -27.98
C PRO A 528 -20.42 35.00 -27.40
N ALA A 529 -21.66 35.03 -27.90
CA ALA A 529 -22.69 35.95 -27.40
C ALA A 529 -23.14 35.67 -25.97
N LEU A 530 -22.86 34.47 -25.43
CA LEU A 530 -23.18 34.10 -24.04
C LEU A 530 -22.09 34.51 -23.05
N ARG A 531 -20.94 34.99 -23.54
CA ARG A 531 -19.77 35.27 -22.72
C ARG A 531 -19.84 36.66 -22.14
N SER A 532 -19.18 36.83 -20.99
CA SER A 532 -19.01 38.12 -20.33
C SER A 532 -17.53 38.39 -20.13
N ASP A 533 -17.09 39.58 -20.55
CA ASP A 533 -15.71 40.03 -20.38
C ASP A 533 -15.25 39.98 -18.91
N GLU A 534 -16.15 40.27 -17.96
CA GLU A 534 -15.83 40.25 -16.53
C GLU A 534 -15.60 38.82 -16.03
N PHE A 535 -16.50 37.90 -16.37
CA PHE A 535 -16.38 36.50 -15.95
C PHE A 535 -15.18 35.82 -16.64
N GLU A 536 -14.94 36.13 -17.92
CA GLU A 536 -13.77 35.64 -18.65
C GLU A 536 -12.46 36.07 -18.01
N LYS A 537 -12.34 37.35 -17.61
CA LYS A 537 -11.16 37.85 -16.89
C LYS A 537 -10.96 37.12 -15.56
N SER A 538 -12.05 36.83 -14.85
CA SER A 538 -12.01 36.05 -13.61
C SER A 538 -11.46 34.64 -13.84
N MET A 539 -11.96 33.93 -14.86
CA MET A 539 -11.46 32.61 -15.23
C MET A 539 -9.98 32.65 -15.66
N GLN A 540 -9.59 33.62 -16.48
CA GLN A 540 -8.20 33.80 -16.92
C GLN A 540 -7.26 34.06 -15.75
N GLY A 541 -7.64 34.95 -14.82
CA GLY A 541 -6.84 35.26 -13.63
C GLY A 541 -6.65 34.05 -12.73
N SER A 542 -7.72 33.30 -12.47
CA SER A 542 -7.69 32.06 -11.69
C SER A 542 -6.80 30.99 -12.34
N ALA A 543 -6.94 30.75 -13.65
CA ALA A 543 -6.12 29.79 -14.37
C ALA A 543 -4.64 30.20 -14.41
N SER A 544 -4.34 31.48 -14.63
CA SER A 544 -2.97 31.99 -14.70
C SER A 544 -2.22 31.78 -13.39
N GLY A 545 -2.86 32.07 -12.24
CA GLY A 545 -2.26 31.86 -10.92
C GLY A 545 -1.91 30.38 -10.67
N VAL A 546 -2.80 29.47 -11.07
CA VAL A 546 -2.59 28.02 -10.91
C VAL A 546 -1.52 27.49 -11.86
N LEU A 547 -1.56 27.89 -13.14
CA LEU A 547 -0.61 27.45 -14.16
C LEU A 547 0.81 27.95 -13.90
N ALA A 548 0.97 29.14 -13.31
CA ALA A 548 2.28 29.67 -12.92
C ALA A 548 2.97 28.82 -11.84
N GLY A 549 2.20 28.18 -10.95
CA GLY A 549 2.72 27.36 -9.84
C GLY A 549 3.16 25.94 -10.23
N LEU A 550 2.86 25.50 -11.44
CA LEU A 550 3.16 24.14 -11.89
C LEU A 550 4.66 23.93 -12.15
N ARG A 551 5.24 22.89 -11.54
CA ARG A 551 6.65 22.51 -11.74
C ARG A 551 6.95 22.06 -13.16
N ARG A 552 6.09 21.24 -13.76
CA ARG A 552 6.17 20.84 -15.17
C ARG A 552 4.98 21.40 -15.96
N PRO A 553 5.19 22.15 -17.06
CA PRO A 553 4.13 22.68 -17.92
C PRO A 553 3.07 21.66 -18.31
N GLU A 554 3.52 20.49 -18.76
CA GLU A 554 2.67 19.42 -19.26
C GLU A 554 1.78 18.77 -18.19
N ASP A 555 2.03 19.00 -16.90
CA ASP A 555 1.15 18.52 -15.82
C ASP A 555 -0.27 19.14 -15.92
N LEU A 556 -0.44 20.23 -16.68
CA LEU A 556 -1.76 20.81 -16.95
C LEU A 556 -2.72 19.84 -17.66
N PHE A 557 -2.17 18.89 -18.43
CA PHE A 557 -2.96 17.90 -19.16
C PHE A 557 -3.30 16.67 -18.31
N GLN A 558 -2.74 16.55 -17.10
CA GLN A 558 -2.96 15.40 -16.22
C GLN A 558 -4.19 15.59 -15.34
N ASN A 559 -4.89 14.48 -15.08
CA ASN A 559 -6.00 14.47 -14.16
C ASN A 559 -5.51 14.56 -12.71
N GLY A 560 -6.29 15.22 -11.86
CA GLY A 560 -5.97 15.36 -10.44
C GLY A 560 -4.90 16.41 -10.12
N THR A 561 -4.37 17.11 -11.13
CA THR A 561 -3.40 18.21 -10.92
C THR A 561 -4.03 19.40 -10.22
N PHE A 562 -5.31 19.67 -10.49
CA PHE A 562 -6.00 20.87 -10.02
C PHE A 562 -7.20 20.50 -9.16
N ALA A 563 -7.56 21.41 -8.24
CA ALA A 563 -8.86 21.37 -7.60
C ALA A 563 -9.98 21.50 -8.66
N PRO A 564 -11.20 20.99 -8.39
CA PRO A 564 -12.27 20.98 -9.38
C PRO A 564 -12.61 22.35 -9.98
N ASP A 565 -12.60 23.41 -9.15
CA ASP A 565 -12.82 24.80 -9.57
C ASP A 565 -11.73 25.31 -10.52
N ALA A 566 -10.47 25.07 -10.18
CA ALA A 566 -9.34 25.43 -11.03
C ALA A 566 -9.34 24.63 -12.35
N THR A 567 -9.84 23.39 -12.33
CA THR A 567 -9.89 22.52 -13.52
C THR A 567 -10.73 23.13 -14.64
N GLU A 568 -11.88 23.73 -14.32
CA GLU A 568 -12.74 24.37 -15.33
C GLU A 568 -12.07 25.57 -15.97
N HIS A 569 -11.47 26.44 -15.16
CA HIS A 569 -10.80 27.66 -15.63
C HIS A 569 -9.54 27.33 -16.44
N VAL A 570 -8.73 26.37 -15.98
CA VAL A 570 -7.56 25.89 -16.73
C VAL A 570 -8.00 25.28 -18.05
N GLY A 571 -9.05 24.46 -18.03
CA GLY A 571 -9.57 23.85 -19.23
C GLY A 571 -10.13 24.85 -20.24
N TYR A 572 -10.78 25.92 -19.75
CA TYR A 572 -11.24 27.05 -20.56
C TYR A 572 -10.07 27.73 -21.29
N VAL A 573 -9.04 28.20 -20.55
CA VAL A 573 -7.91 28.93 -21.15
C VAL A 573 -7.08 28.03 -22.07
N THR A 574 -6.91 26.76 -21.70
CA THR A 574 -6.19 25.77 -22.52
C THR A 574 -6.92 25.53 -23.83
N THR A 575 -8.24 25.35 -23.78
CA THR A 575 -9.05 25.15 -24.98
C THR A 575 -9.03 26.38 -25.89
N ARG A 576 -9.16 27.59 -25.31
CA ARG A 576 -9.04 28.84 -26.08
C ARG A 576 -7.68 28.96 -26.75
N PHE A 577 -6.61 28.66 -26.02
CA PHE A 577 -5.25 28.70 -26.57
C PHE A 577 -5.05 27.70 -27.71
N LEU A 578 -5.53 26.46 -27.57
CA LEU A 578 -5.44 25.45 -28.62
C LEU A 578 -6.27 25.84 -29.86
N LEU A 579 -7.47 26.39 -29.66
CA LEU A 579 -8.29 26.94 -30.75
C LEU A 579 -7.62 28.12 -31.46
N ASN A 580 -6.89 28.97 -30.75
CA ASN A 580 -6.18 30.11 -31.33
C ASN A 580 -4.84 29.70 -31.99
N SER A 581 -4.22 28.62 -31.52
CA SER A 581 -2.95 28.09 -32.05
C SER A 581 -3.13 27.23 -33.30
N GLY A 582 -4.38 26.89 -33.66
CA GLY A 582 -4.72 26.10 -34.83
C GLY A 582 -6.10 26.47 -35.37
N SER A 583 -6.77 25.53 -36.03
CA SER A 583 -8.13 25.67 -36.50
C SER A 583 -9.15 24.95 -35.60
N ALA A 584 -10.42 25.32 -35.73
CA ALA A 584 -11.51 24.60 -35.05
C ALA A 584 -11.58 23.12 -35.47
N GLU A 585 -11.13 22.75 -36.68
CA GLU A 585 -11.04 21.36 -37.12
C GLU A 585 -9.87 20.62 -36.46
N GLN A 586 -8.70 21.28 -36.34
CA GLN A 586 -7.57 20.73 -35.60
C GLN A 586 -7.95 20.45 -34.15
N PHE A 587 -8.55 21.42 -33.45
CA PHE A 587 -9.02 21.18 -32.08
C PHE A 587 -10.02 20.03 -31.99
N ARG A 588 -10.97 19.93 -32.92
CA ARG A 588 -11.93 18.82 -32.96
C ARG A 588 -11.23 17.46 -33.12
N ARG A 589 -10.24 17.36 -34.01
CA ARG A 589 -9.43 16.14 -34.17
C ARG A 589 -8.64 15.82 -32.90
N PHE A 590 -8.00 16.81 -32.30
CA PHE A 590 -7.26 16.65 -31.06
C PHE A 590 -8.17 16.15 -29.92
N ALA A 591 -9.30 16.82 -29.68
CA ALA A 591 -10.23 16.46 -28.63
C ALA A 591 -10.71 15.01 -28.81
N ARG A 592 -11.05 14.61 -30.05
CA ARG A 592 -11.42 13.22 -30.36
C ARG A 592 -10.32 12.22 -30.00
N LEU A 593 -9.08 12.46 -30.42
CA LEU A 593 -7.95 11.57 -30.09
C LEU A 593 -7.79 11.39 -28.58
N VAL A 594 -7.84 12.49 -27.82
CA VAL A 594 -7.66 12.44 -26.37
C VAL A 594 -8.84 11.73 -25.69
N ILE A 595 -10.07 12.03 -26.07
CA ILE A 595 -11.29 11.38 -25.56
C ILE A 595 -11.28 9.88 -25.85
N ASP A 596 -10.79 9.47 -27.03
CA ASP A 596 -10.64 8.06 -27.43
C ASP A 596 -9.49 7.33 -26.70
N GLY A 597 -8.78 8.02 -25.79
CA GLY A 597 -7.75 7.43 -24.95
C GLY A 597 -6.33 7.54 -25.49
N ARG A 598 -6.10 8.31 -26.56
CA ARG A 598 -4.75 8.58 -27.03
C ARG A 598 -3.99 9.41 -26.00
N ASN A 599 -2.70 9.11 -25.83
CA ASN A 599 -1.82 9.92 -25.00
C ASN A 599 -1.82 11.38 -25.50
N VAL A 600 -1.95 12.33 -24.58
CA VAL A 600 -2.08 13.75 -24.91
C VAL A 600 -0.87 14.28 -25.68
N ASN A 601 0.35 13.91 -25.30
CA ASN A 601 1.56 14.36 -25.99
C ASN A 601 1.63 13.85 -27.43
N GLU A 602 1.16 12.62 -27.67
CA GLU A 602 1.08 12.05 -29.02
C GLU A 602 0.02 12.77 -29.86
N ALA A 603 -1.15 13.07 -29.28
CA ALA A 603 -2.18 13.87 -29.94
C ALA A 603 -1.72 15.31 -30.24
N CYS A 604 -0.96 15.94 -29.34
CA CYS A 604 -0.35 17.26 -29.56
C CYS A 604 0.60 17.24 -30.76
N ARG A 605 1.50 16.25 -30.83
CA ARG A 605 2.46 16.11 -31.94
C ARG A 605 1.75 15.90 -33.26
N GLU A 606 0.72 15.06 -33.28
CA GLU A 606 -0.01 14.74 -34.50
C GLU A 606 -0.81 15.94 -35.05
N VAL A 607 -1.42 16.74 -34.17
CA VAL A 607 -2.39 17.77 -34.59
C VAL A 607 -1.77 19.17 -34.68
N TYR A 608 -0.87 19.50 -33.76
CA TYR A 608 -0.28 20.84 -33.62
C TYR A 608 1.21 20.87 -33.96
N ASN A 609 1.82 19.73 -34.32
CA ASN A 609 3.26 19.62 -34.61
C ASN A 609 4.13 20.17 -33.46
N ALA A 610 3.69 19.95 -32.22
CA ALA A 610 4.35 20.40 -30.99
C ALA A 610 4.14 19.37 -29.88
N THR A 611 5.06 19.30 -28.91
CA THR A 611 4.84 18.44 -27.73
C THR A 611 3.82 19.06 -26.78
N SER A 612 3.27 18.26 -25.86
CA SER A 612 2.42 18.79 -24.79
C SER A 612 3.18 19.80 -23.91
N ALA A 613 4.49 19.60 -23.69
CA ALA A 613 5.33 20.53 -22.95
C ALA A 613 5.49 21.87 -23.69
N ASP A 614 5.71 21.84 -25.01
CA ASP A 614 5.84 23.06 -25.83
C ASP A 614 4.55 23.90 -25.80
N LEU A 615 3.40 23.26 -26.02
CA LEU A 615 2.10 23.94 -25.99
C LEU A 615 1.75 24.47 -24.60
N ALA A 616 2.04 23.69 -23.56
CA ALA A 616 1.84 24.14 -22.18
C ALA A 616 2.73 25.33 -21.82
N GLN A 617 3.98 25.34 -22.27
CA GLN A 617 4.88 26.45 -22.03
C GLN A 617 4.47 27.68 -22.83
N ALA A 618 4.01 27.51 -24.07
CA ALA A 618 3.48 28.61 -24.89
C ALA A 618 2.22 29.23 -24.27
N LEU A 619 1.29 28.40 -23.77
CA LEU A 619 0.12 28.87 -23.02
C LEU A 619 0.54 29.73 -21.81
N ARG A 620 1.48 29.26 -21.00
CA ARG A 620 1.98 30.01 -19.84
C ARG A 620 2.64 31.34 -20.18
N ARG A 621 3.15 31.51 -21.40
CA ARG A 621 3.71 32.80 -21.87
C ARG A 621 2.65 33.73 -22.45
N ALA A 622 1.53 33.17 -22.91
CA ALA A 622 0.42 33.91 -23.50
C ALA A 622 -0.55 34.46 -22.45
N LEU A 623 -0.61 33.81 -21.28
CA LEU A 623 -1.22 34.30 -20.05
C LEU A 623 -0.24 35.24 -19.32
#